data_AF-A0A165JYU9-F1
#
_entry.id   AF-A0A165JYU9-F1
#
_cell.length_a   1.000
_cell.length_b   1.000
_cell.length_c   1.000
_cell.angle_alpha   90.00
_cell.angle_beta   90.00
_cell.angle_gamma   90.00
#
_symmetry.space_group_name_H-M   'P 1'
#
loop_
_entity.id
_entity.type
_entity.pdbx_description
1 polymer ?
#
loop_
_entity_poly.entity_id
_entity_poly.type
_entity_poly.pdbx_seq_one_letter_code
_entity_poly.pdbx_strand_id
1 'polypeptide(L)'
;MAILWSRAPQCLLFSHAPFNSPEFRTFADGADTRLPAPEQHIKDGLNRVPEDYQLAVRSILLEDVAKNEEFRTQVLATLKSLPTVSSSSSSQPTPASLNNPRGFVPPSLRQPLPLTTSSHGAHTTSPSGPQVAPFITPLPPWATPAAAPAPVASSPTLPPPSFPFLSPTDTGSSTQSLLGSAANGSRIAPSIPASGAAAPALRDVTSLPFPLILHVPEAPRLVPQVPVELPSVIAPQAVLPVPDDPMDGQWARLTASFSAQKLDKYTRKNRWLRHTGVLIPDYKFPTSGSVRDCWQEWSVGLHGDFSLRELDAYFGSAWRKNDGKKKTPYGKRKVVAEFIEKLVNQCPNWTPELALRFIESQYPKFTARTFHDWTQKPPQHAEVLQHDMTWTP
;
A
#
# COMPACT_ATOMS: atom_id res chain seq x y z
N MET A 1 14.78 7.29 16.24
CA MET A 1 15.84 8.20 16.70
C MET A 1 16.16 8.04 18.17
N ALA A 2 15.21 8.15 19.11
CA ALA A 2 15.49 7.93 20.54
C ALA A 2 16.10 6.54 20.84
N ILE A 3 15.56 5.47 20.23
CA ILE A 3 16.14 4.11 20.32
C ILE A 3 17.59 4.05 19.81
N LEU A 4 17.90 4.84 18.78
CA LEU A 4 19.25 4.90 18.22
C LEU A 4 20.20 5.69 19.13
N TRP A 5 19.68 6.71 19.83
CA TRP A 5 20.43 7.48 20.82
C TRP A 5 20.81 6.62 22.03
N SER A 6 19.89 5.80 22.56
CA SER A 6 20.20 4.91 23.68
C SER A 6 21.21 3.81 23.31
N ARG A 7 21.16 3.30 22.07
CA ARG A 7 22.09 2.25 21.60
C ARG A 7 23.44 2.76 21.11
N ALA A 8 23.52 3.97 20.57
CA ALA A 8 24.74 4.51 19.96
C ALA A 8 24.84 6.04 20.11
N PRO A 9 24.96 6.58 21.33
CA PRO A 9 24.95 8.02 21.57
C PRO A 9 26.10 8.77 20.88
N GLN A 10 27.20 8.07 20.58
CA GLN A 10 28.37 8.59 19.85
C GLN A 10 28.17 8.72 18.32
N CYS A 11 26.98 8.43 17.78
CA CYS A 11 26.74 8.58 16.35
C CYS A 11 26.86 10.06 15.92
N LEU A 12 27.62 10.32 14.83
CA LEU A 12 27.83 11.68 14.29
C LEU A 12 26.52 12.42 13.99
N LEU A 13 25.45 11.68 13.68
CA LEU A 13 24.11 12.22 13.49
C LEU A 13 23.67 13.11 14.67
N PHE A 14 24.06 12.78 15.90
CA PHE A 14 23.66 13.49 17.10
C PHE A 14 24.52 14.72 17.45
N SER A 15 25.55 15.00 16.66
CA SER A 15 26.34 16.22 16.77
C SER A 15 25.68 17.43 16.08
N HIS A 16 24.65 17.19 15.26
CA HIS A 16 23.97 18.20 14.47
C HIS A 16 22.56 18.51 15.01
N ALA A 17 22.10 19.74 14.79
CA ALA A 17 20.73 20.13 15.09
C ALA A 17 19.74 19.37 14.16
N PRO A 18 18.54 19.00 14.66
CA PRO A 18 17.99 19.27 15.99
C PRO A 18 18.41 18.25 17.07
N PHE A 19 19.23 17.26 16.74
CA PHE A 19 19.50 16.12 17.62
C PHE A 19 20.54 16.40 18.72
N ASN A 20 21.34 17.45 18.57
CA ASN A 20 22.24 17.93 19.62
C ASN A 20 21.55 18.84 20.66
N SER A 21 20.25 19.13 20.48
CA SER A 21 19.49 20.02 21.35
C SER A 21 19.20 19.38 22.72
N PRO A 22 19.12 20.17 23.81
CA PRO A 22 18.77 19.66 25.13
C PRO A 22 17.35 19.07 25.17
N GLU A 23 16.43 19.58 24.36
CA GLU A 23 15.05 19.07 24.25
C GLU A 23 15.04 17.64 23.69
N PHE A 24 15.81 17.39 22.63
CA PHE A 24 15.93 16.04 22.07
C PHE A 24 16.58 15.06 23.05
N ARG A 25 17.62 15.48 23.79
CA ARG A 25 18.27 14.62 24.79
C ARG A 25 17.32 14.24 25.91
N THR A 26 16.59 15.21 26.47
CA THR A 26 15.58 14.97 27.50
C THR A 26 14.48 14.02 27.00
N PHE A 27 14.01 14.22 25.76
CA PHE A 27 13.06 13.31 25.12
C PHE A 27 13.63 11.90 24.93
N ALA A 28 14.87 11.79 24.46
CA ALA A 28 15.50 10.50 24.17
C ALA A 28 15.78 9.71 25.45
N ASP A 29 16.26 10.36 26.51
CA ASP A 29 16.48 9.75 27.81
C ASP A 29 15.15 9.30 28.43
N GLY A 30 14.08 10.08 28.27
CA GLY A 30 12.73 9.72 28.70
C GLY A 30 12.11 8.56 27.90
N ALA A 31 12.45 8.43 26.62
CA ALA A 31 11.92 7.37 25.78
C ALA A 31 12.42 5.98 26.19
N ASP A 32 13.66 5.87 26.69
CA ASP A 32 14.25 4.60 27.12
C ASP A 32 13.48 3.97 28.28
N THR A 33 12.93 4.79 29.18
CA THR A 33 12.07 4.31 30.27
C THR A 33 10.69 3.82 29.82
N ARG A 34 10.22 4.23 28.63
CA ARG A 34 8.88 3.89 28.10
C ARG A 34 8.86 2.68 27.17
N LEU A 35 10.02 2.29 26.65
CA LEU A 35 10.18 1.16 25.73
C LEU A 35 10.16 -0.24 26.37
N PRO A 36 10.59 -0.48 27.63
CA PRO A 36 10.66 -1.86 28.15
C PRO A 36 9.28 -2.49 28.32
N ALA A 37 8.24 -1.73 28.65
CA ALA A 37 6.88 -2.26 28.81
C ALA A 37 6.29 -2.84 27.50
N PRO A 38 6.30 -2.13 26.35
CA PRO A 38 5.82 -2.70 25.10
C PRO A 38 6.72 -3.82 24.57
N GLU A 39 8.05 -3.75 24.74
CA GLU A 39 8.94 -4.86 24.34
C GLU A 39 8.68 -6.12 25.17
N GLN A 40 8.44 -5.97 26.47
CA GLN A 40 8.09 -7.09 27.33
C GLN A 40 6.74 -7.69 26.95
N HIS A 41 5.74 -6.85 26.65
CA HIS A 41 4.44 -7.33 26.20
C HIS A 41 4.53 -8.10 24.86
N ILE A 42 5.39 -7.67 23.93
CA ILE A 42 5.64 -8.41 22.68
C ILE A 42 6.34 -9.75 22.98
N LYS A 43 7.33 -9.77 23.87
CA LYS A 43 8.01 -11.02 24.29
C LYS A 43 7.04 -11.99 24.95
N ASP A 44 6.20 -11.51 25.85
CA ASP A 44 5.20 -12.32 26.54
C ASP A 44 4.12 -12.81 25.56
N GLY A 45 3.74 -11.97 24.59
CA GLY A 45 2.87 -12.37 23.49
C GLY A 45 3.48 -13.47 22.62
N LEU A 46 4.77 -13.36 22.30
CA LEU A 46 5.51 -14.34 21.51
C LEU A 46 5.64 -15.68 22.27
N ASN A 47 5.85 -15.64 23.58
CA ASN A 47 5.91 -16.83 24.43
C ASN A 47 4.57 -17.57 24.56
N ARG A 48 3.44 -16.89 24.31
CA ARG A 48 2.10 -17.50 24.30
C ARG A 48 1.75 -18.19 22.98
N VAL A 49 2.53 -17.95 21.92
CA VAL A 49 2.33 -18.62 20.63
C VAL A 49 2.85 -20.05 20.74
N PRO A 50 2.22 -21.08 20.14
CA PRO A 50 2.74 -22.44 20.17
C PRO A 50 4.19 -22.53 19.65
N GLU A 51 4.98 -23.43 20.23
CA GLU A 51 6.43 -23.51 20.04
C GLU A 51 6.86 -23.64 18.56
N ASP A 52 6.08 -24.37 17.76
CA ASP A 52 6.31 -24.54 16.32
C ASP A 52 6.31 -23.20 15.57
N TYR A 53 5.42 -22.27 15.94
CA TYR A 53 5.38 -20.93 15.35
C TYR A 53 6.48 -20.04 15.89
N GLN A 54 6.87 -20.18 17.16
CA GLN A 54 8.01 -19.45 17.71
C GLN A 54 9.30 -19.81 16.96
N LEU A 55 9.50 -21.10 16.67
CA LEU A 55 10.62 -21.59 15.87
C LEU A 55 10.57 -21.05 14.44
N ALA A 56 9.40 -21.06 13.80
CA ALA A 56 9.25 -20.50 12.45
C ALA A 56 9.58 -19.00 12.40
N VAL A 57 9.04 -18.20 13.34
CA VAL A 57 9.33 -16.75 13.42
C VAL A 57 10.80 -16.49 13.73
N ARG A 58 11.40 -17.24 14.67
CA ARG A 58 12.84 -17.14 14.96
C ARG A 58 13.70 -17.48 13.75
N SER A 59 13.34 -18.53 12.98
CA SER A 59 14.05 -18.91 11.77
C SER A 59 14.01 -17.80 10.72
N ILE A 60 12.84 -17.19 10.49
CA ILE A 60 12.68 -16.07 9.55
C ILE A 60 13.53 -14.88 10.00
N LEU A 61 13.50 -14.53 11.29
CA LEU A 61 14.29 -13.42 11.83
C LEU A 61 15.80 -13.67 11.73
N LEU A 62 16.25 -14.90 11.99
CA LEU A 62 17.67 -15.27 11.85
C LEU A 62 18.13 -15.22 10.39
N GLU A 63 17.29 -15.66 9.45
CA GLU A 63 17.57 -15.57 8.02
C GLU A 63 17.67 -14.11 7.56
N ASP A 64 16.78 -13.24 8.04
CA ASP A 64 16.80 -11.81 7.71
C ASP A 64 18.02 -11.09 8.29
N VAL A 65 18.41 -11.42 9.54
CA VAL A 65 19.65 -10.93 10.15
C VAL A 65 20.88 -11.38 9.36
N ALA A 66 20.93 -12.64 8.93
CA ALA A 66 22.03 -13.16 8.13
C ALA A 66 22.14 -12.45 6.76
N LYS A 67 21.01 -12.26 6.06
CA LYS A 67 20.95 -11.52 4.79
C LYS A 67 21.37 -10.06 4.95
N ASN A 68 20.95 -9.42 6.04
CA ASN A 68 21.31 -8.03 6.31
C ASN A 68 22.81 -7.90 6.61
N GLU A 69 23.42 -8.85 7.32
CA GLU A 69 24.87 -8.85 7.57
C GLU A 69 25.68 -9.15 6.29
N GLU A 70 25.19 -10.03 5.43
CA GLU A 70 25.77 -10.27 4.10
C GLU A 70 25.73 -8.99 3.25
N PHE A 71 24.57 -8.33 3.19
CA PHE A 71 24.41 -7.05 2.49
C PHE A 71 25.37 -5.98 3.06
N ARG A 72 25.47 -5.87 4.39
CA ARG A 72 26.39 -4.95 5.05
C ARG A 72 27.84 -5.23 4.68
N THR A 73 28.22 -6.50 4.61
CA THR A 73 29.55 -6.95 4.19
C THR A 73 29.83 -6.60 2.73
N GLN A 74 28.84 -6.80 1.85
CA GLN A 74 28.93 -6.45 0.43
C GLN A 74 29.08 -4.93 0.22
N VAL A 75 28.33 -4.12 0.98
CA VAL A 75 28.47 -2.65 0.96
C VAL A 75 29.87 -2.23 1.41
N LEU A 76 30.39 -2.79 2.50
CA LEU A 76 31.74 -2.50 2.98
C LEU A 76 32.83 -2.94 1.99
N ALA A 77 32.66 -4.10 1.34
CA ALA A 77 33.57 -4.56 0.29
C ALA A 77 33.54 -3.60 -0.92
N THR A 78 32.36 -3.16 -1.33
CA THR A 78 32.19 -2.19 -2.41
C THR A 78 32.89 -0.86 -2.07
N LEU A 79 32.66 -0.33 -0.85
CA LEU A 79 33.31 0.89 -0.36
C LEU A 79 34.84 0.79 -0.32
N LYS A 80 35.40 -0.37 0.03
CA LYS A 80 36.85 -0.61 0.00
C LYS A 80 37.42 -0.72 -1.42
N SER A 81 36.60 -1.16 -2.38
CA SER A 81 37.00 -1.32 -3.78
C SER A 81 36.94 -0.03 -4.62
N LEU A 82 36.31 1.03 -4.10
CA LEU A 82 36.29 2.32 -4.77
C LEU A 82 37.73 2.84 -4.90
N PRO A 83 38.21 3.15 -6.13
CA PRO A 83 39.56 3.65 -6.32
C PRO A 83 39.70 4.95 -5.54
N THR A 84 40.64 4.96 -4.59
CA THR A 84 41.07 6.18 -3.90
C THR A 84 41.50 7.16 -4.98
N VAL A 85 40.64 8.12 -5.31
CA VAL A 85 40.98 9.21 -6.22
C VAL A 85 42.03 10.03 -5.48
N SER A 86 43.30 9.69 -5.69
CA SER A 86 44.43 10.47 -5.23
C SER A 86 44.30 11.83 -5.88
N SER A 87 43.94 12.82 -5.08
CA SER A 87 43.93 14.23 -5.43
C SER A 87 45.34 14.65 -5.82
N SER A 88 45.72 14.43 -7.07
CA SER A 88 46.89 15.02 -7.68
C SER A 88 46.66 16.53 -7.75
N SER A 89 47.38 17.24 -6.89
CA SER A 89 47.55 18.68 -6.84
C SER A 89 47.75 19.28 -8.23
N SER A 90 46.72 19.93 -8.76
CA SER A 90 46.81 20.82 -9.92
C SER A 90 46.86 22.26 -9.43
N SER A 91 48.01 22.87 -9.69
CA SER A 91 48.37 24.29 -9.69
C SER A 91 47.22 25.31 -9.62
N GLN A 92 47.34 26.13 -8.59
CA GLN A 92 46.70 27.41 -8.32
C GLN A 92 46.89 28.43 -9.46
N PRO A 93 45.82 29.01 -10.03
CA PRO A 93 45.89 30.29 -10.72
C PRO A 93 45.51 31.43 -9.77
N THR A 94 46.32 32.48 -9.84
CA THR A 94 46.27 33.75 -9.11
C THR A 94 44.95 34.53 -9.26
N PRO A 95 44.54 35.32 -8.24
CA PRO A 95 43.35 36.17 -8.32
C PRO A 95 43.69 37.53 -8.96
N ALA A 96 43.12 37.83 -10.12
CA ALA A 96 43.08 39.17 -10.67
C ALA A 96 41.80 39.89 -10.20
N SER A 97 42.02 40.89 -9.36
CA SER A 97 41.10 41.97 -9.00
C SER A 97 40.76 42.83 -10.22
N LEU A 98 39.48 43.16 -10.45
CA LEU A 98 38.97 44.52 -10.66
C LEU A 98 37.55 44.54 -11.25
N ASN A 99 36.70 45.35 -10.60
CA ASN A 99 35.65 46.22 -11.16
C ASN A 99 34.66 45.63 -12.18
N ASN A 100 33.38 45.54 -11.81
CA ASN A 100 32.41 46.62 -12.09
C ASN A 100 31.01 46.30 -11.49
N PRO A 101 30.26 47.31 -10.98
CA PRO A 101 28.86 47.17 -10.61
C PRO A 101 27.96 47.66 -11.76
N ARG A 102 26.82 47.01 -12.00
CA ARG A 102 25.59 47.66 -12.50
C ARG A 102 24.45 46.66 -12.70
N GLY A 103 23.28 47.05 -12.21
CA GLY A 103 22.07 47.01 -13.03
C GLY A 103 21.10 45.87 -12.79
N PHE A 104 20.22 46.08 -11.82
CA PHE A 104 18.78 45.83 -11.96
C PHE A 104 18.29 45.99 -13.41
N VAL A 105 17.47 45.06 -13.92
CA VAL A 105 16.07 45.25 -14.41
C VAL A 105 15.50 43.87 -14.82
N PRO A 106 14.31 43.44 -14.36
CA PRO A 106 13.57 42.30 -14.91
C PRO A 106 12.60 42.74 -16.03
N PRO A 107 12.35 41.95 -17.07
CA PRO A 107 11.22 42.20 -17.96
C PRO A 107 10.01 41.34 -17.60
N SER A 108 8.95 42.05 -17.20
CA SER A 108 7.57 41.59 -17.18
C SER A 108 7.02 41.32 -18.60
N LEU A 109 6.08 40.39 -18.64
CA LEU A 109 4.83 40.43 -19.41
C LEU A 109 4.89 40.84 -20.90
N ARG A 110 4.74 39.86 -21.80
CA ARG A 110 3.92 40.03 -23.00
C ARG A 110 3.03 38.83 -23.28
N GLN A 111 1.81 39.20 -23.64
CA GLN A 111 0.61 38.45 -23.95
C GLN A 111 0.60 37.95 -25.44
N PRO A 112 -0.48 37.26 -25.91
CA PRO A 112 -0.42 36.16 -26.87
C PRO A 112 -0.91 36.50 -28.31
N LEU A 113 -1.03 35.43 -29.13
CA LEU A 113 -1.76 35.22 -30.42
C LEU A 113 -0.93 35.28 -31.72
N PRO A 114 -1.40 34.71 -32.87
CA PRO A 114 -2.40 33.66 -33.10
C PRO A 114 -1.96 32.56 -34.10
N LEU A 115 -2.90 31.63 -34.35
CA LEU A 115 -2.96 30.56 -35.34
C LEU A 115 -2.35 30.85 -36.73
N THR A 116 -1.71 29.82 -37.30
CA THR A 116 -1.77 29.55 -38.75
C THR A 116 -1.99 28.06 -39.03
N THR A 117 -2.97 27.83 -39.89
CA THR A 117 -3.37 26.62 -40.60
C THR A 117 -2.38 26.28 -41.72
N SER A 118 -2.03 25.01 -41.91
CA SER A 118 -1.59 24.42 -43.19
C SER A 118 -1.58 22.90 -43.02
N SER A 119 -2.45 22.07 -43.58
CA SER A 119 -2.86 21.88 -44.98
C SER A 119 -1.73 21.40 -45.91
N HIS A 120 -2.01 20.28 -46.59
CA HIS A 120 -1.24 19.56 -47.61
C HIS A 120 -0.14 18.62 -47.07
N GLY A 121 0.05 17.43 -47.61
CA GLY A 121 -0.50 16.79 -48.79
C GLY A 121 0.30 15.51 -49.03
N ALA A 122 -0.39 14.45 -49.44
CA ALA A 122 0.17 13.13 -49.71
C ALA A 122 0.99 13.10 -51.00
N HIS A 123 2.13 12.40 -51.02
CA HIS A 123 2.69 11.73 -52.21
C HIS A 123 3.51 10.50 -51.72
N THR A 124 3.19 9.23 -52.05
CA THR A 124 3.30 8.47 -53.31
C THR A 124 4.65 7.70 -53.45
N THR A 125 4.52 6.38 -53.64
CA THR A 125 5.41 5.39 -54.33
C THR A 125 6.79 4.95 -53.79
N SER A 126 6.88 3.67 -53.37
CA SER A 126 7.63 2.49 -53.93
C SER A 126 8.82 2.71 -54.90
N PRO A 127 9.69 1.69 -55.22
CA PRO A 127 9.92 0.34 -54.64
C PRO A 127 11.41 -0.17 -54.59
N SER A 128 11.58 -1.40 -54.07
CA SER A 128 12.50 -2.49 -54.47
C SER A 128 14.04 -2.36 -54.51
N GLY A 129 14.70 -3.34 -53.87
CA GLY A 129 16.05 -3.80 -54.20
C GLY A 129 16.63 -4.79 -53.17
N PRO A 130 16.88 -6.08 -53.52
CA PRO A 130 17.40 -7.09 -52.60
C PRO A 130 18.92 -7.21 -52.66
N GLN A 131 19.59 -7.57 -51.55
CA GLN A 131 20.92 -8.16 -51.62
C GLN A 131 21.18 -9.26 -50.58
N VAL A 132 21.96 -10.20 -51.09
CA VAL A 132 22.32 -11.55 -50.65
C VAL A 132 23.31 -11.54 -49.46
N ALA A 133 23.26 -12.60 -48.66
CA ALA A 133 24.10 -12.97 -47.50
C ALA A 133 25.57 -13.29 -47.89
N PRO A 134 26.41 -14.01 -47.08
CA PRO A 134 26.45 -14.28 -45.63
C PRO A 134 27.85 -14.01 -45.02
N PHE A 135 27.97 -13.89 -43.69
CA PHE A 135 29.24 -14.16 -43.01
C PHE A 135 28.98 -14.92 -41.70
N ILE A 136 29.43 -16.18 -41.69
CA ILE A 136 29.53 -17.04 -40.51
C ILE A 136 30.96 -16.87 -40.00
N THR A 137 31.11 -16.44 -38.75
CA THR A 137 32.39 -16.48 -38.03
C THR A 137 32.19 -17.32 -36.76
N PRO A 138 32.96 -18.40 -36.55
CA PRO A 138 32.86 -19.22 -35.35
C PRO A 138 33.64 -18.58 -34.19
N LEU A 139 33.03 -18.53 -32.99
CA LEU A 139 33.72 -18.22 -31.74
C LEU A 139 34.17 -19.51 -31.02
N PRO A 140 35.31 -19.48 -30.30
CA PRO A 140 35.90 -20.65 -29.64
C PRO A 140 35.22 -21.02 -28.30
N PRO A 141 35.34 -22.28 -27.84
CA PRO A 141 34.66 -22.78 -26.66
C PRO A 141 35.57 -22.82 -25.43
N TRP A 142 35.41 -21.91 -24.48
CA TRP A 142 35.84 -22.10 -23.08
C TRP A 142 35.37 -20.93 -22.19
N ALA A 143 34.30 -21.18 -21.43
CA ALA A 143 34.03 -20.55 -20.14
C ALA A 143 32.87 -21.29 -19.48
N THR A 144 33.21 -22.23 -18.59
CA THR A 144 32.28 -22.80 -17.60
C THR A 144 31.77 -21.67 -16.68
N PRO A 145 30.46 -21.44 -16.55
CA PRO A 145 29.93 -20.67 -15.44
C PRO A 145 29.77 -21.57 -14.20
N ALA A 146 30.21 -21.01 -13.07
CA ALA A 146 30.09 -21.59 -11.74
C ALA A 146 28.63 -21.84 -11.34
N ALA A 147 28.43 -22.90 -10.56
CA ALA A 147 27.15 -23.35 -10.03
C ALA A 147 26.40 -22.23 -9.27
N ALA A 148 25.16 -21.98 -9.67
CA ALA A 148 24.23 -21.12 -8.95
C ALA A 148 23.62 -21.88 -7.75
N PRO A 149 23.37 -21.21 -6.60
CA PRO A 149 22.75 -21.83 -5.43
C PRO A 149 21.26 -22.13 -5.66
N ALA A 150 20.80 -23.23 -5.05
CA ALA A 150 19.44 -23.76 -5.16
C ALA A 150 18.33 -22.82 -4.63
N PRO A 151 17.11 -22.85 -5.21
CA PRO A 151 16.00 -22.05 -4.73
C PRO A 151 15.40 -22.61 -3.43
N VAL A 152 15.30 -21.72 -2.44
CA VAL A 152 14.62 -21.90 -1.15
C VAL A 152 13.11 -22.16 -1.34
N ALA A 153 12.61 -23.17 -0.61
CA ALA A 153 11.21 -23.58 -0.60
C ALA A 153 10.29 -22.51 0.02
N SER A 154 9.10 -22.32 -0.56
CA SER A 154 8.10 -21.37 -0.10
C SER A 154 7.26 -21.96 1.04
N SER A 155 7.19 -21.23 2.17
CA SER A 155 6.38 -21.58 3.35
C SER A 155 4.86 -21.59 3.06
N PRO A 156 4.08 -22.46 3.74
CA PRO A 156 2.63 -22.51 3.61
C PRO A 156 1.95 -21.30 4.29
N THR A 157 1.00 -20.70 3.57
CA THR A 157 0.11 -19.64 4.07
C THR A 157 -1.04 -20.27 4.86
N LEU A 158 -1.18 -19.91 6.14
CA LEU A 158 -2.29 -20.34 7.00
C LEU A 158 -3.43 -19.30 7.02
N PRO A 159 -4.69 -19.75 7.26
CA PRO A 159 -5.87 -18.88 7.31
C PRO A 159 -5.90 -17.98 8.57
N PRO A 160 -6.63 -16.84 8.51
CA PRO A 160 -6.67 -15.88 9.60
C PRO A 160 -7.38 -16.41 10.85
N PRO A 161 -6.90 -16.09 12.07
CA PRO A 161 -7.55 -16.47 13.32
C PRO A 161 -8.83 -15.66 13.56
N SER A 162 -9.90 -16.35 13.96
CA SER A 162 -11.14 -15.75 14.44
C SER A 162 -11.00 -15.39 15.92
N PHE A 163 -11.25 -14.15 16.29
CA PHE A 163 -11.19 -13.68 17.68
C PHE A 163 -12.56 -13.82 18.37
N PRO A 164 -12.63 -14.27 19.65
CA PRO A 164 -13.85 -14.23 20.43
C PRO A 164 -14.13 -12.81 20.94
N PHE A 165 -15.38 -12.39 20.75
CA PHE A 165 -15.96 -11.13 21.22
C PHE A 165 -16.21 -11.20 22.73
N LEU A 166 -15.55 -10.34 23.52
CA LEU A 166 -15.82 -10.18 24.95
C LEU A 166 -16.74 -8.97 25.15
N SER A 167 -17.92 -9.22 25.69
CA SER A 167 -18.90 -8.20 26.11
C SER A 167 -18.39 -7.42 27.34
N PRO A 168 -18.62 -6.10 27.42
CA PRO A 168 -18.30 -5.34 28.62
C PRO A 168 -19.39 -5.49 29.67
N THR A 169 -18.96 -5.83 30.89
CA THR A 169 -19.78 -5.87 32.10
C THR A 169 -20.05 -4.44 32.58
N ASP A 170 -21.32 -4.12 32.78
CA ASP A 170 -21.79 -2.93 33.48
C ASP A 170 -21.24 -2.87 34.91
N THR A 171 -20.72 -1.72 35.32
CA THR A 171 -20.59 -1.38 36.73
C THR A 171 -20.88 0.11 36.91
N GLY A 172 -22.12 0.40 37.28
CA GLY A 172 -22.54 1.71 37.73
C GLY A 172 -22.17 1.96 39.20
N SER A 173 -22.10 3.25 39.55
CA SER A 173 -22.40 3.92 40.84
C SER A 173 -21.43 5.11 41.01
N SER A 174 -21.81 6.37 40.81
CA SER A 174 -22.70 7.27 41.58
C SER A 174 -21.90 8.34 42.34
N THR A 175 -22.34 9.62 42.18
CA THR A 175 -22.30 10.75 43.15
C THR A 175 -20.93 11.33 43.56
N GLN A 176 -20.68 12.64 43.74
CA GLN A 176 -21.51 13.85 43.85
C GLN A 176 -20.61 15.13 43.75
N SER A 177 -21.19 16.21 43.20
CA SER A 177 -21.08 17.65 43.56
C SER A 177 -19.79 18.30 44.07
N LEU A 178 -19.38 19.43 43.45
CA LEU A 178 -19.45 20.78 44.08
C LEU A 178 -19.01 21.95 43.17
N LEU A 179 -19.91 22.94 43.09
CA LEU A 179 -19.82 24.39 42.91
C LEU A 179 -18.64 25.07 42.16
N GLY A 180 -19.02 25.97 41.24
CA GLY A 180 -18.21 27.10 40.79
C GLY A 180 -18.99 28.02 39.84
N SER A 181 -19.68 29.01 40.41
CA SER A 181 -20.57 29.97 39.75
C SER A 181 -19.86 31.29 39.43
N ALA A 182 -20.12 31.88 38.25
CA ALA A 182 -20.17 33.34 37.99
C ALA A 182 -20.53 33.55 36.50
N ALA A 183 -21.79 33.90 36.19
CA ALA A 183 -22.28 35.27 36.00
C ALA A 183 -21.96 35.85 34.61
N ASN A 184 -22.95 35.85 33.71
CA ASN A 184 -23.15 37.01 32.84
C ASN A 184 -24.55 37.05 32.18
N GLY A 185 -25.16 38.24 32.23
CA GLY A 185 -25.74 38.85 31.03
C GLY A 185 -27.18 38.49 30.65
N SER A 186 -28.12 39.11 31.35
CA SER A 186 -29.52 39.38 30.95
C SER A 186 -29.70 39.77 29.47
N ARG A 187 -30.70 39.20 28.77
CA ARG A 187 -31.52 39.91 27.75
C ARG A 187 -32.78 39.13 27.33
N ILE A 188 -33.91 39.66 27.78
CA ILE A 188 -35.19 39.94 27.08
C ILE A 188 -35.80 38.81 26.22
N ALA A 189 -36.93 38.31 26.73
CA ALA A 189 -37.96 37.53 26.03
C ALA A 189 -38.72 38.35 24.98
N PRO A 190 -39.39 37.67 24.03
CA PRO A 190 -40.85 37.84 24.02
C PRO A 190 -41.64 36.54 23.79
N SER A 191 -42.89 36.64 24.21
CA SER A 191 -43.92 35.62 24.38
C SER A 191 -44.56 35.08 23.07
N ILE A 192 -44.83 33.77 23.04
CA ILE A 192 -46.12 33.07 22.78
C ILE A 192 -47.00 33.61 21.60
N PRO A 193 -47.50 32.77 20.66
CA PRO A 193 -48.53 31.80 21.02
C PRO A 193 -48.54 30.40 20.41
N ALA A 194 -49.15 29.56 21.24
CA ALA A 194 -49.58 28.19 21.00
C ALA A 194 -50.48 28.08 19.76
N SER A 195 -50.25 27.04 18.98
CA SER A 195 -51.25 26.49 18.07
C SER A 195 -51.09 24.99 18.06
N GLY A 196 -52.08 24.30 18.62
CA GLY A 196 -52.18 22.86 18.60
C GLY A 196 -52.69 22.35 17.26
N ALA A 197 -52.22 21.19 16.84
CA ALA A 197 -52.98 20.30 15.98
C ALA A 197 -52.36 18.90 15.98
N ALA A 198 -53.20 17.94 16.39
CA ALA A 198 -53.32 16.59 15.86
C ALA A 198 -52.11 15.64 15.91
N ALA A 199 -52.15 14.80 16.95
CA ALA A 199 -51.58 13.46 16.93
C ALA A 199 -52.25 12.57 15.86
N PRO A 200 -51.50 11.64 15.23
CA PRO A 200 -52.08 10.41 14.74
C PRO A 200 -51.55 9.19 15.51
N ALA A 201 -52.51 8.53 16.15
CA ALA A 201 -52.66 7.09 16.37
C ALA A 201 -51.38 6.22 16.35
N LEU A 202 -50.99 5.79 17.55
CA LEU A 202 -50.37 4.49 17.81
C LEU A 202 -51.11 3.39 17.06
N ARG A 203 -50.41 2.69 16.16
CA ARG A 203 -50.82 1.36 15.70
C ARG A 203 -50.04 0.33 16.49
N ASP A 204 -50.76 -0.30 17.40
CA ASP A 204 -50.46 -1.62 17.93
C ASP A 204 -50.20 -2.60 16.77
N VAL A 205 -49.01 -3.18 16.74
CA VAL A 205 -48.75 -4.40 15.99
C VAL A 205 -48.46 -5.49 16.99
N THR A 206 -49.56 -6.18 17.29
CA THR A 206 -49.73 -7.54 17.76
C THR A 206 -48.43 -8.36 17.83
N SER A 207 -48.05 -8.60 19.08
CA SER A 207 -47.25 -9.72 19.56
C SER A 207 -47.63 -11.04 18.87
N LEU A 208 -46.65 -11.65 18.19
CA LEU A 208 -46.73 -13.05 17.74
C LEU A 208 -45.91 -13.91 18.72
N PRO A 209 -46.51 -14.95 19.32
CA PRO A 209 -45.77 -15.94 20.10
C PRO A 209 -45.07 -16.92 19.16
N PHE A 210 -43.74 -16.89 19.12
CA PHE A 210 -42.94 -17.96 18.54
C PHE A 210 -42.81 -19.11 19.56
N PRO A 211 -43.23 -20.34 19.23
CA PRO A 211 -42.97 -21.49 20.09
C PRO A 211 -41.50 -21.92 19.95
N LEU A 212 -40.83 -21.98 21.10
CA LEU A 212 -39.63 -22.77 21.32
C LEU A 212 -39.90 -24.24 20.96
N ILE A 213 -39.30 -24.73 19.89
CA ILE A 213 -39.12 -26.18 19.68
C ILE A 213 -37.63 -26.47 19.86
N LEU A 214 -37.31 -26.82 21.10
CA LEU A 214 -36.10 -27.53 21.48
C LEU A 214 -36.29 -29.00 21.06
N HIS A 215 -35.59 -29.45 20.03
CA HIS A 215 -35.45 -30.88 19.75
C HIS A 215 -34.04 -31.15 19.20
N VAL A 216 -33.15 -31.50 20.11
CA VAL A 216 -31.85 -32.12 19.80
C VAL A 216 -32.05 -33.62 20.00
N PRO A 217 -32.18 -34.43 18.93
CA PRO A 217 -32.06 -35.86 19.05
C PRO A 217 -30.58 -36.24 19.13
N GLU A 218 -30.15 -36.52 20.35
CA GLU A 218 -28.91 -37.22 20.65
C GLU A 218 -29.03 -38.69 20.18
N ALA A 219 -28.22 -39.06 19.20
CA ALA A 219 -28.11 -40.44 18.73
C ALA A 219 -26.65 -40.93 18.91
N PRO A 220 -26.44 -42.07 19.57
CA PRO A 220 -25.11 -42.65 19.74
C PRO A 220 -24.68 -43.32 18.43
N ARG A 221 -23.73 -42.70 17.71
CA ARG A 221 -23.02 -43.38 16.62
C ARG A 221 -21.82 -44.14 17.19
N LEU A 222 -22.02 -45.44 17.32
CA LEU A 222 -20.96 -46.45 17.36
C LEU A 222 -20.04 -46.23 16.15
N VAL A 223 -18.78 -45.90 16.43
CA VAL A 223 -17.70 -45.84 15.45
C VAL A 223 -17.23 -47.28 15.19
N PRO A 224 -17.34 -47.83 13.97
CA PRO A 224 -16.63 -49.05 13.61
C PRO A 224 -15.13 -48.71 13.57
N GLN A 225 -14.34 -49.40 14.38
CA GLN A 225 -12.89 -49.39 14.24
C GLN A 225 -12.54 -49.95 12.84
N VAL A 226 -12.11 -49.06 11.95
CA VAL A 226 -11.50 -49.44 10.68
C VAL A 226 -10.04 -49.80 10.99
N PRO A 227 -9.56 -51.00 10.60
CA PRO A 227 -8.16 -51.37 10.73
C PRO A 227 -7.26 -50.38 9.99
N VAL A 228 -6.33 -49.78 10.73
CA VAL A 228 -5.22 -49.00 10.18
C VAL A 228 -4.24 -50.00 9.55
N GLU A 229 -4.47 -50.35 8.29
CA GLU A 229 -3.42 -50.94 7.46
C GLU A 229 -2.54 -49.83 6.91
N LEU A 230 -1.26 -49.88 7.26
CA LEU A 230 -0.19 -49.05 6.72
C LEU A 230 0.34 -49.69 5.42
N PRO A 231 0.00 -49.19 4.22
CA PRO A 231 0.82 -49.48 3.06
C PRO A 231 2.05 -48.55 3.10
N SER A 232 3.14 -49.07 3.68
CA SER A 232 4.50 -48.63 3.36
C SER A 232 4.79 -48.98 1.90
N VAL A 233 4.29 -48.16 0.99
CA VAL A 233 4.77 -48.12 -0.39
C VAL A 233 5.23 -46.69 -0.61
N ILE A 234 6.53 -46.50 -0.44
CA ILE A 234 7.24 -45.29 -0.88
C ILE A 234 7.09 -45.27 -2.40
N ALA A 235 6.03 -44.63 -2.89
CA ALA A 235 5.90 -44.32 -4.29
C ALA A 235 7.10 -43.44 -4.65
N PRO A 236 7.85 -43.76 -5.72
CA PRO A 236 8.93 -42.89 -6.18
C PRO A 236 8.32 -41.51 -6.42
N GLN A 237 8.76 -40.51 -5.67
CA GLN A 237 8.35 -39.14 -5.90
C GLN A 237 8.72 -38.82 -7.34
N ALA A 238 7.70 -38.73 -8.20
CA ALA A 238 7.87 -38.32 -9.58
C ALA A 238 8.54 -36.95 -9.53
N VAL A 239 9.82 -36.91 -9.90
CA VAL A 239 10.57 -35.67 -10.08
C VAL A 239 9.77 -34.88 -11.10
N LEU A 240 9.03 -33.86 -10.63
CA LEU A 240 8.29 -32.99 -11.52
C LEU A 240 9.32 -32.37 -12.47
N PRO A 241 9.11 -32.49 -13.80
CA PRO A 241 10.04 -31.96 -14.77
C PRO A 241 10.23 -30.48 -14.45
N VAL A 242 11.50 -30.09 -14.22
CA VAL A 242 11.87 -28.69 -14.06
C VAL A 242 11.43 -27.99 -15.35
N PRO A 243 10.54 -27.01 -15.30
CA PRO A 243 10.08 -26.34 -16.51
C PRO A 243 11.27 -25.68 -17.21
N ASP A 244 11.55 -26.07 -18.44
CA ASP A 244 12.67 -25.55 -19.23
C ASP A 244 12.50 -24.05 -19.57
N ASP A 245 11.26 -23.55 -19.57
CA ASP A 245 10.97 -22.11 -19.70
C ASP A 245 10.67 -21.51 -18.31
N PRO A 246 11.46 -20.53 -17.81
CA PRO A 246 11.14 -19.79 -16.58
C PRO A 246 9.73 -19.15 -16.60
N MET A 247 9.17 -18.97 -17.78
CA MET A 247 7.79 -18.52 -17.99
C MET A 247 6.73 -19.47 -17.45
N ASP A 248 6.94 -20.78 -17.57
CA ASP A 248 5.96 -21.77 -17.14
C ASP A 248 5.84 -21.76 -15.60
N GLY A 249 6.98 -21.61 -14.91
CA GLY A 249 7.01 -21.42 -13.47
C GLY A 249 6.27 -20.16 -13.02
N GLN A 250 6.43 -19.05 -13.75
CA GLN A 250 5.70 -17.83 -13.43
C GLN A 250 4.20 -17.96 -13.73
N TRP A 251 3.83 -18.58 -14.86
CA TRP A 251 2.43 -18.80 -15.21
C TRP A 251 1.71 -19.70 -14.20
N ALA A 252 2.38 -20.74 -13.70
CA ALA A 252 1.87 -21.58 -12.63
C ALA A 252 1.60 -20.76 -11.35
N ARG A 253 2.52 -19.88 -10.95
CA ARG A 253 2.32 -18.97 -9.80
C ARG A 253 1.14 -18.02 -9.99
N LEU A 254 0.97 -17.48 -11.20
CA LEU A 254 -0.17 -16.62 -11.53
C LEU A 254 -1.48 -17.40 -11.46
N THR A 255 -1.52 -18.63 -11.98
CA THR A 255 -2.70 -19.51 -11.96
C THR A 255 -3.06 -19.97 -10.54
N ALA A 256 -2.07 -20.09 -9.65
CA ALA A 256 -2.30 -20.35 -8.24
C ALA A 256 -2.83 -19.11 -7.48
N SER A 257 -2.44 -17.90 -7.91
CA SER A 257 -2.77 -16.66 -7.19
C SER A 257 -4.09 -16.01 -7.66
N PHE A 258 -4.48 -16.25 -8.91
CA PHE A 258 -5.59 -15.53 -9.54
C PHE A 258 -6.60 -16.48 -10.18
N SER A 259 -7.86 -16.03 -10.21
CA SER A 259 -8.93 -16.81 -10.85
C SER A 259 -8.66 -17.00 -12.34
N ALA A 260 -9.03 -18.17 -12.85
CA ALA A 260 -8.91 -18.51 -14.27
C ALA A 260 -9.58 -17.47 -15.17
N GLN A 261 -10.74 -16.93 -14.75
CA GLN A 261 -11.45 -15.89 -15.50
C GLN A 261 -10.63 -14.61 -15.66
N LYS A 262 -9.94 -14.16 -14.60
CA LYS A 262 -9.09 -12.96 -14.64
C LYS A 262 -7.92 -13.18 -15.58
N LEU A 263 -7.24 -14.33 -15.51
CA LEU A 263 -6.12 -14.67 -16.37
C LEU A 263 -6.52 -14.83 -17.84
N ASP A 264 -7.60 -15.56 -18.11
CA ASP A 264 -8.16 -15.81 -19.44
C ASP A 264 -8.51 -14.51 -20.17
N LYS A 265 -9.04 -13.51 -19.45
CA LYS A 265 -9.30 -12.17 -20.03
C LYS A 265 -8.04 -11.50 -20.60
N TYR A 266 -6.87 -11.71 -19.98
CA TYR A 266 -5.61 -11.16 -20.48
C TYR A 266 -5.00 -12.05 -21.56
N THR A 267 -5.13 -13.37 -21.44
CA THR A 267 -4.67 -14.33 -22.44
C THR A 267 -5.40 -14.18 -23.76
N ARG A 268 -6.75 -14.18 -23.77
CA ARG A 268 -7.55 -14.02 -25.00
C ARG A 268 -7.28 -12.73 -25.76
N LYS A 269 -6.90 -11.67 -25.04
CA LYS A 269 -6.63 -10.36 -25.62
C LYS A 269 -5.15 -10.14 -25.94
N ASN A 270 -4.30 -11.15 -25.80
CA ASN A 270 -2.84 -11.05 -25.91
C ASN A 270 -2.26 -9.85 -25.12
N ARG A 271 -2.81 -9.61 -23.92
CA ARG A 271 -2.43 -8.49 -23.04
C ARG A 271 -1.36 -8.89 -22.04
N TRP A 272 -0.52 -9.85 -22.36
CA TRP A 272 0.64 -10.21 -21.56
C TRP A 272 1.89 -9.72 -22.27
N LEU A 273 2.72 -8.96 -21.56
CA LEU A 273 3.97 -8.44 -22.09
C LEU A 273 5.13 -9.08 -21.35
N ARG A 274 6.12 -9.56 -22.09
CA ARG A 274 7.40 -9.95 -21.52
C ARG A 274 8.21 -8.68 -21.24
N HIS A 275 8.72 -8.53 -20.02
CA HIS A 275 9.60 -7.45 -19.62
C HIS A 275 10.64 -8.01 -18.66
N THR A 276 11.92 -7.90 -19.01
CA THR A 276 13.05 -8.39 -18.17
C THR A 276 12.89 -9.85 -17.73
N GLY A 277 12.44 -10.74 -18.63
CA GLY A 277 12.19 -12.15 -18.31
C GLY A 277 10.95 -12.42 -17.44
N VAL A 278 10.17 -11.39 -17.11
CA VAL A 278 8.96 -11.47 -16.30
C VAL A 278 7.74 -11.16 -17.16
N LEU A 279 6.71 -11.98 -17.04
CA LEU A 279 5.40 -11.78 -17.63
C LEU A 279 4.61 -10.75 -16.82
N ILE A 280 4.14 -9.71 -17.50
CA ILE A 280 3.46 -8.57 -16.89
C ILE A 280 2.18 -8.27 -17.67
N PRO A 281 1.05 -7.97 -17.01
CA PRO A 281 -0.16 -7.60 -17.72
C PRO A 281 -0.02 -6.22 -18.39
N ASP A 282 -0.44 -6.11 -19.64
CA ASP A 282 -0.66 -4.82 -20.32
C ASP A 282 -1.94 -4.18 -19.79
N TYR A 283 -1.85 -3.67 -18.57
CA TYR A 283 -2.96 -2.96 -17.96
C TYR A 283 -3.20 -1.64 -18.70
N LYS A 284 -4.45 -1.44 -19.12
CA LYS A 284 -4.92 -0.19 -19.73
C LYS A 284 -5.91 0.44 -18.79
N PHE A 285 -5.62 1.66 -18.38
CA PHE A 285 -6.52 2.41 -17.53
C PHE A 285 -7.85 2.67 -18.26
N PRO A 286 -8.99 2.36 -17.64
CA PRO A 286 -10.27 2.79 -18.17
C PRO A 286 -10.29 4.33 -18.22
N THR A 287 -11.00 4.86 -19.22
CA THR A 287 -11.23 6.30 -19.34
C THR A 287 -11.90 6.78 -18.05
N SER A 288 -11.29 7.78 -17.43
CA SER A 288 -11.55 8.24 -16.05
C SER A 288 -13.03 8.21 -15.65
N GLY A 289 -13.37 7.31 -14.74
CA GLY A 289 -14.70 7.16 -14.17
C GLY A 289 -14.96 8.04 -12.94
N SER A 290 -16.04 7.70 -12.24
CA SER A 290 -16.41 8.27 -10.94
C SER A 290 -15.35 7.96 -9.86
N VAL A 291 -15.45 8.65 -8.71
CA VAL A 291 -14.61 8.32 -7.53
C VAL A 291 -14.84 6.87 -7.09
N ARG A 292 -16.08 6.37 -7.19
CA ARG A 292 -16.43 4.98 -6.93
C ARG A 292 -15.74 4.01 -7.88
N ASP A 293 -15.73 4.29 -9.18
CA ASP A 293 -15.03 3.45 -10.16
C ASP A 293 -13.53 3.40 -9.85
N CYS A 294 -12.95 4.53 -9.43
CA CYS A 294 -11.55 4.61 -9.01
C CYS A 294 -11.27 3.74 -7.78
N TRP A 295 -12.15 3.77 -6.77
CA TRP A 295 -12.02 2.91 -5.59
C TRP A 295 -12.20 1.43 -5.92
N GLN A 296 -13.19 1.10 -6.76
CA GLN A 296 -13.43 -0.26 -7.21
C GLN A 296 -12.23 -0.80 -8.01
N GLU A 297 -11.67 0.02 -8.91
CA GLU A 297 -10.44 -0.29 -9.65
C GLU A 297 -9.24 -0.49 -8.71
N TRP A 298 -9.13 0.30 -7.64
CA TRP A 298 -8.05 0.17 -6.65
C TRP A 298 -8.14 -1.12 -5.83
N SER A 299 -9.34 -1.46 -5.35
CA SER A 299 -9.56 -2.53 -4.37
C SER A 299 -9.81 -3.90 -4.99
N VAL A 300 -10.75 -4.01 -5.94
CA VAL A 300 -11.22 -5.27 -6.52
C VAL A 300 -10.78 -5.44 -7.97
N GLY A 301 -10.62 -4.33 -8.69
CA GLY A 301 -10.43 -4.27 -10.13
C GLY A 301 -11.74 -3.97 -10.85
N LEU A 302 -11.63 -3.40 -12.06
CA LEU A 302 -12.78 -2.97 -12.86
C LEU A 302 -13.03 -3.94 -14.02
N HIS A 303 -14.28 -4.33 -14.26
CA HIS A 303 -14.68 -5.23 -15.35
C HIS A 303 -13.93 -6.58 -15.40
N GLY A 304 -13.41 -7.07 -14.28
CA GLY A 304 -12.57 -8.28 -14.24
C GLY A 304 -11.13 -8.08 -14.71
N ASP A 305 -10.67 -6.83 -14.86
CA ASP A 305 -9.23 -6.53 -14.89
C ASP A 305 -8.62 -6.64 -13.47
N PHE A 306 -7.30 -6.65 -13.35
CA PHE A 306 -6.61 -6.64 -12.06
C PHE A 306 -6.92 -5.36 -11.28
N SER A 307 -6.97 -5.46 -9.94
CA SER A 307 -6.95 -4.28 -9.08
C SER A 307 -5.58 -3.61 -9.11
N LEU A 308 -5.54 -2.29 -8.86
CA LEU A 308 -4.26 -1.59 -8.78
C LEU A 308 -3.40 -2.07 -7.61
N ARG A 309 -4.02 -2.48 -6.50
CA ARG A 309 -3.33 -3.04 -5.35
C ARG A 309 -2.69 -4.40 -5.67
N GLU A 310 -3.40 -5.29 -6.38
CA GLU A 310 -2.82 -6.55 -6.87
C GLU A 310 -1.67 -6.29 -7.85
N LEU A 311 -1.84 -5.32 -8.75
CA LEU A 311 -0.80 -5.00 -9.73
C LEU A 311 0.51 -4.55 -9.05
N ASP A 312 0.44 -3.68 -8.05
CA ASP A 312 1.62 -3.29 -7.29
C ASP A 312 2.16 -4.41 -6.40
N ALA A 313 1.28 -5.20 -5.77
CA ALA A 313 1.71 -6.28 -4.89
C ALA A 313 2.49 -7.37 -5.65
N TYR A 314 2.01 -7.78 -6.82
CA TYR A 314 2.60 -8.88 -7.58
C TYR A 314 3.65 -8.44 -8.60
N PHE A 315 3.48 -7.27 -9.20
CA PHE A 315 4.35 -6.80 -10.30
C PHE A 315 5.14 -5.54 -9.94
N GLY A 316 4.96 -4.98 -8.74
CA GLY A 316 5.69 -3.81 -8.26
C GLY A 316 5.52 -2.59 -9.15
N SER A 317 6.60 -1.89 -9.45
CA SER A 317 6.59 -0.76 -10.39
C SER A 317 6.71 -1.17 -11.86
N ALA A 318 7.05 -2.43 -12.14
CA ALA A 318 7.38 -2.90 -13.48
C ALA A 318 6.16 -2.89 -14.43
N TRP A 319 4.94 -3.11 -13.91
CA TRP A 319 3.72 -3.10 -14.72
C TRP A 319 3.36 -1.75 -15.33
N ARG A 320 3.86 -0.65 -14.74
CA ARG A 320 3.68 0.72 -15.25
C ARG A 320 4.68 1.09 -16.36
N LYS A 321 5.75 0.30 -16.55
CA LYS A 321 6.72 0.40 -17.66
C LYS A 321 7.21 1.81 -18.01
N ASN A 322 7.74 2.57 -17.05
CA ASN A 322 8.18 3.97 -17.24
C ASN A 322 7.27 4.84 -18.16
N ASP A 323 5.98 4.51 -18.27
CA ASP A 323 5.09 5.08 -19.26
C ASP A 323 4.31 6.19 -18.56
N GLY A 324 4.48 7.43 -19.01
CA GLY A 324 3.75 8.58 -18.48
C GLY A 324 2.22 8.38 -18.56
N LYS A 325 1.74 7.65 -19.57
CA LYS A 325 0.31 7.32 -19.73
C LYS A 325 -0.20 6.36 -18.66
N LYS A 326 0.68 5.62 -17.99
CA LYS A 326 0.33 4.73 -16.87
C LYS A 326 0.67 5.34 -15.52
N LYS A 327 1.84 5.98 -15.39
CA LYS A 327 2.32 6.60 -14.15
C LYS A 327 1.41 7.71 -13.66
N THR A 328 1.02 8.64 -14.54
CA THR A 328 0.21 9.80 -14.14
C THR A 328 -1.19 9.36 -13.69
N PRO A 329 -1.94 8.54 -14.44
CA PRO A 329 -3.25 8.10 -13.97
C PRO A 329 -3.18 7.20 -12.73
N TYR A 330 -2.16 6.35 -12.59
CA TYR A 330 -1.92 5.58 -11.38
C TYR A 330 -1.78 6.50 -10.16
N GLY A 331 -0.89 7.49 -10.24
CA GLY A 331 -0.64 8.41 -9.12
C GLY A 331 -1.91 9.14 -8.68
N LYS A 332 -2.71 9.59 -9.66
CA LYS A 332 -4.00 10.22 -9.36
C LYS A 332 -4.95 9.29 -8.63
N ARG A 333 -5.11 8.06 -9.12
CA ARG A 333 -6.00 7.05 -8.49
C ARG A 333 -5.53 6.65 -7.09
N LYS A 334 -4.22 6.53 -6.90
CA LYS A 334 -3.63 6.21 -5.61
C LYS A 334 -3.98 7.26 -4.55
N VAL A 335 -3.86 8.54 -4.88
CA VAL A 335 -4.22 9.63 -3.95
C VAL A 335 -5.70 9.59 -3.57
N VAL A 336 -6.59 9.31 -4.52
CA VAL A 336 -8.03 9.17 -4.25
C VAL A 336 -8.29 7.97 -3.33
N ALA A 337 -7.63 6.84 -3.56
CA ALA A 337 -7.76 5.66 -2.72
C ALA A 337 -7.20 5.88 -1.31
N GLU A 338 -6.01 6.47 -1.18
CA GLU A 338 -5.40 6.83 0.11
C GLU A 338 -6.29 7.79 0.91
N PHE A 339 -6.98 8.71 0.24
CA PHE A 339 -7.97 9.59 0.87
C PHE A 339 -9.14 8.80 1.47
N ILE A 340 -9.70 7.84 0.72
CA ILE A 340 -10.80 6.99 1.20
C ILE A 340 -10.33 6.11 2.37
N GLU A 341 -9.14 5.49 2.26
CA GLU A 341 -8.53 4.72 3.34
C GLU A 341 -8.33 5.58 4.58
N LYS A 342 -7.89 6.84 4.41
CA LYS A 342 -7.73 7.79 5.50
C LYS A 342 -9.06 8.12 6.18
N LEU A 343 -10.15 8.32 5.43
CA LEU A 343 -11.47 8.54 6.01
C LEU A 343 -11.93 7.35 6.86
N VAL A 344 -11.80 6.13 6.32
CA VAL A 344 -12.15 4.89 7.03
C VAL A 344 -11.33 4.72 8.30
N ASN A 345 -10.04 5.07 8.27
CA ASN A 345 -9.16 4.93 9.42
C ASN A 345 -9.37 6.02 10.49
N GLN A 346 -9.79 7.23 10.09
CA GLN A 346 -9.94 8.36 11.02
C GLN A 346 -11.35 8.46 11.63
N CYS A 347 -12.36 7.92 10.97
CA CYS A 347 -13.74 7.98 11.43
C CYS A 347 -14.20 6.60 11.94
N PRO A 348 -14.45 6.43 13.26
CA PRO A 348 -14.95 5.16 13.77
C PRO A 348 -16.30 4.83 13.14
N ASN A 349 -16.52 3.56 12.80
CA ASN A 349 -17.70 3.03 12.11
C ASN A 349 -17.83 3.36 10.61
N TRP A 350 -16.86 4.03 9.99
CA TRP A 350 -16.91 4.26 8.55
C TRP A 350 -16.46 3.02 7.79
N THR A 351 -17.29 2.57 6.85
CA THR A 351 -16.89 1.58 5.83
C THR A 351 -16.48 2.31 4.55
N PRO A 352 -15.70 1.68 3.65
CA PRO A 352 -15.38 2.27 2.36
C PRO A 352 -16.63 2.71 1.57
N GLU A 353 -17.73 1.96 1.69
CA GLU A 353 -19.00 2.27 1.03
C GLU A 353 -19.64 3.54 1.60
N LEU A 354 -19.59 3.74 2.92
CA LEU A 354 -20.05 4.97 3.55
C LEU A 354 -19.20 6.16 3.14
N ALA A 355 -17.87 6.01 3.14
CA ALA A 355 -16.95 7.04 2.67
C ALA A 355 -17.24 7.43 1.20
N LEU A 356 -17.50 6.45 0.34
CA LEU A 356 -17.89 6.71 -1.06
C LEU A 356 -19.23 7.44 -1.18
N ARG A 357 -20.26 7.00 -0.44
CA ARG A 357 -21.57 7.67 -0.44
C ARG A 357 -21.47 9.11 0.03
N PHE A 358 -20.66 9.35 1.07
CA PHE A 358 -20.37 10.68 1.56
C PHE A 358 -19.71 11.55 0.48
N ILE A 359 -18.65 11.06 -0.18
CA ILE A 359 -17.96 11.79 -1.26
C ILE A 359 -18.93 12.08 -2.43
N GLU A 360 -19.74 11.10 -2.83
CA GLU A 360 -20.73 11.27 -3.90
C GLU A 360 -21.83 12.28 -3.54
N SER A 361 -22.24 12.32 -2.27
CA SER A 361 -23.23 13.27 -1.77
C SER A 361 -22.69 14.70 -1.70
N GLN A 362 -21.46 14.87 -1.20
CA GLN A 362 -20.84 16.20 -1.05
C GLN A 362 -20.31 16.75 -2.39
N TYR A 363 -19.88 15.86 -3.28
CA TYR A 363 -19.22 16.22 -4.54
C TYR A 363 -19.83 15.51 -5.76
N PRO A 364 -21.13 15.67 -6.05
CA PRO A 364 -21.82 14.91 -7.09
C PRO A 364 -21.30 15.16 -8.51
N LYS A 365 -20.63 16.30 -8.74
CA LYS A 365 -20.05 16.68 -10.04
C LYS A 365 -18.60 16.22 -10.21
N PHE A 366 -18.02 15.57 -9.20
CA PHE A 366 -16.59 15.29 -9.22
C PHE A 366 -16.32 13.94 -9.90
N THR A 367 -15.57 14.02 -10.99
CA THR A 367 -14.85 12.87 -11.54
C THR A 367 -13.66 12.52 -10.66
N ALA A 368 -13.10 11.31 -10.80
CA ALA A 368 -11.88 10.93 -10.07
C ALA A 368 -10.72 11.92 -10.30
N ARG A 369 -10.62 12.49 -11.51
CA ARG A 369 -9.60 13.49 -11.84
C ARG A 369 -9.83 14.82 -11.10
N THR A 370 -11.04 15.36 -11.18
CA THR A 370 -11.35 16.63 -10.51
C THR A 370 -11.30 16.49 -9.00
N PHE A 371 -11.64 15.32 -8.46
CA PHE A 371 -11.49 15.00 -7.05
C PHE A 371 -10.02 14.96 -6.64
N HIS A 372 -9.16 14.27 -7.40
CA HIS A 372 -7.71 14.35 -7.18
C HIS A 372 -7.21 15.81 -7.17
N ASP A 373 -7.57 16.60 -8.19
CA ASP A 373 -7.10 17.99 -8.32
C ASP A 373 -7.64 18.87 -7.16
N TRP A 374 -8.78 18.51 -6.57
CA TRP A 374 -9.31 19.12 -5.35
C TRP A 374 -8.53 18.70 -4.10
N THR A 375 -8.18 17.42 -3.94
CA THR A 375 -7.41 16.94 -2.78
C THR A 375 -6.02 17.57 -2.66
N GLN A 376 -5.45 18.07 -3.76
CA GLN A 376 -4.14 18.73 -3.79
C GLN A 376 -4.17 20.19 -3.31
N LYS A 377 -5.32 20.76 -2.96
CA LYS A 377 -5.44 22.16 -2.52
C LYS A 377 -5.47 22.26 -0.97
N PRO A 378 -4.35 22.53 -0.29
CA PRO A 378 -4.40 22.95 1.12
C PRO A 378 -5.04 24.35 1.19
N PRO A 379 -6.08 24.61 2.03
CA PRO A 379 -6.49 23.92 3.26
C PRO A 379 -7.83 23.14 3.19
N GLN A 380 -8.46 23.03 2.01
CA GLN A 380 -9.86 22.58 1.87
C GLN A 380 -10.11 21.15 2.38
N HIS A 381 -9.10 20.27 2.33
CA HIS A 381 -9.21 18.90 2.84
C HIS A 381 -9.29 18.86 4.38
N ALA A 382 -8.57 19.73 5.09
CA ALA A 382 -8.50 19.69 6.54
C ALA A 382 -9.85 20.06 7.17
N GLU A 383 -10.55 21.03 6.58
CA GLU A 383 -11.88 21.45 7.01
C GLU A 383 -12.91 20.33 6.86
N VAL A 384 -12.89 19.58 5.76
CA VAL A 384 -13.82 18.46 5.53
C VAL A 384 -13.65 17.37 6.59
N LEU A 385 -12.41 17.02 6.94
CA LEU A 385 -12.15 16.03 8.00
C LEU A 385 -12.62 16.50 9.38
N GLN A 386 -12.57 17.81 9.66
CA GLN A 386 -12.95 18.35 10.95
C GLN A 386 -14.46 18.58 11.08
N HIS A 387 -15.11 19.03 10.01
CA HIS A 387 -16.52 19.41 10.04
C HIS A 387 -17.45 18.18 9.97
N ASP A 388 -17.02 17.10 9.29
CA ASP A 388 -17.88 15.97 8.96
C ASP A 388 -17.74 14.75 9.88
N MET A 389 -16.98 14.82 10.97
CA MET A 389 -17.07 13.83 12.06
C MET A 389 -18.47 13.78 12.71
N THR A 390 -19.33 14.76 12.41
CA THR A 390 -20.73 14.83 12.87
C THR A 390 -21.72 14.25 11.87
N TRP A 391 -21.28 13.79 10.70
CA TRP A 391 -22.16 13.24 9.69
C TRP A 391 -22.78 11.93 10.18
N THR A 392 -24.09 11.97 10.45
CA THR A 392 -24.92 10.79 10.77
C THR A 392 -25.74 10.45 9.51
N PRO A 393 -25.65 9.20 9.01
CA PRO A 393 -26.22 8.80 7.72
C PRO A 393 -27.75 8.85 7.64
#